data_AF-A0A6V7JLI3-F1
#
_entry.id   AF-A0A6V7JLI3-F1
#
_cell.length_a   1.000
_cell.length_b   1.000
_cell.length_c   1.000
_cell.angle_alpha   90.00
_cell.angle_beta   90.00
_cell.angle_gamma   90.00
#
_symmetry.space_group_name_H-M   'P 1'
#
loop_
_entity.id
_entity.type
_entity.pdbx_description
1 polymer ?
#
loop_
_entity_poly.entity_id
_entity_poly.type
_entity_poly.pdbx_seq_one_letter_code
_entity_poly.pdbx_strand_id
1 'polypeptide(L)'
;LEESLELGEVTSNIDSVKLPETDELPVCSPCEFAGWGVTKKNGIGSEILLWNTMGIKAEYYSSNEFLAIDDDLCTAPFPVE
;
A
#
# COMPACT_ATOMS: atom_id res chain seq x y z
N LEU A 1 -13.27 -20.09 -38.39
CA LEU A 1 -13.87 -19.89 -37.06
C LEU A 1 -12.87 -19.04 -36.30
N GLU A 2 -12.93 -17.74 -36.52
CA GLU A 2 -12.12 -16.77 -35.78
C GLU A 2 -12.95 -16.41 -34.55
N GLU A 3 -12.47 -16.85 -33.40
CA GLU A 3 -13.09 -16.59 -32.11
C GLU A 3 -12.65 -15.18 -31.69
N SER A 4 -13.40 -14.18 -32.12
CA SER A 4 -13.29 -12.81 -31.63
C SER A 4 -13.85 -12.76 -30.21
N LEU A 5 -12.98 -12.93 -29.22
CA LEU A 5 -13.27 -12.64 -27.81
C LEU A 5 -13.66 -11.16 -27.69
N GLU A 6 -14.91 -10.91 -27.33
CA GLU A 6 -15.43 -9.57 -27.05
C GLU A 6 -14.71 -9.00 -25.82
N LEU A 7 -13.72 -8.14 -26.08
CA LEU A 7 -12.88 -7.44 -25.11
C LEU A 7 -13.66 -6.37 -24.29
N GLY A 8 -14.99 -6.33 -24.40
CA GLY A 8 -15.82 -5.21 -23.94
C GLY A 8 -16.23 -5.27 -22.47
N GLU A 9 -16.22 -6.44 -21.83
CA GLU A 9 -16.82 -6.61 -20.49
C GLU A 9 -15.79 -6.78 -19.35
N VAL A 10 -14.54 -7.11 -19.67
CA VAL A 10 -13.50 -7.43 -18.66
C VAL A 10 -12.69 -6.20 -18.20
N THR A 11 -12.81 -5.06 -18.87
CA THR A 11 -11.94 -3.89 -18.62
C THR A 11 -12.41 -2.98 -17.50
N SER A 12 -13.61 -3.16 -16.93
CA SER A 12 -14.14 -2.27 -15.87
C SER A 12 -13.33 -2.30 -14.57
N ASN A 13 -12.51 -3.33 -14.37
CA ASN A 13 -11.68 -3.53 -13.18
C ASN A 13 -10.20 -3.20 -13.42
N ILE A 14 -9.88 -2.56 -14.55
CA ILE A 14 -8.51 -2.21 -14.93
C ILE A 14 -8.44 -0.69 -15.06
N ASP A 15 -7.64 -0.07 -14.19
CA ASP A 15 -7.33 1.36 -14.26
C ASP A 15 -5.84 1.60 -13.95
N SER A 16 -5.34 2.77 -14.33
CA SER A 16 -3.97 3.21 -14.11
C SER A 16 -3.78 3.86 -12.74
N VAL A 17 -2.59 3.71 -12.17
CA VAL A 17 -2.19 4.46 -10.97
C VAL A 17 -1.65 5.83 -11.37
N LYS A 18 -1.94 6.84 -10.55
CA LYS A 18 -1.36 8.18 -10.71
C LYS A 18 0.05 8.21 -10.12
N LEU A 19 0.95 8.91 -10.81
CA LEU A 19 2.26 9.23 -10.27
C LEU A 19 2.17 10.45 -9.34
N PRO A 20 3.01 10.52 -8.30
CA PRO A 20 3.08 11.70 -7.45
C PRO A 20 3.59 12.91 -8.24
N GLU A 21 3.08 14.10 -7.91
CA GLU A 21 3.52 15.36 -8.53
C GLU A 21 4.87 15.85 -7.96
N THR A 22 5.18 15.43 -6.72
CA THR A 22 6.36 15.82 -5.97
C THR A 22 6.98 14.60 -5.30
N ASP A 23 8.28 14.64 -5.05
CA ASP A 23 9.00 13.58 -4.33
C ASP A 23 8.73 13.59 -2.81
N GLU A 24 8.08 14.64 -2.31
CA GLU A 24 7.71 14.77 -0.90
C GLU A 24 6.39 14.06 -0.62
N LEU A 25 6.43 13.07 0.30
CA LEU A 25 5.24 12.43 0.84
C LEU A 25 5.02 12.89 2.30
N PRO A 26 3.77 13.21 2.69
CA PRO A 26 3.50 13.63 4.07
C PRO A 26 3.76 12.51 5.07
N VAL A 27 4.44 12.84 6.17
CA VAL A 27 4.66 11.90 7.29
C VAL A 27 3.30 11.49 7.88
N CYS A 28 3.18 10.22 8.25
CA CYS A 28 1.93 9.60 8.69
C CYS A 28 0.76 9.72 7.70
N SER A 29 1.00 10.06 6.43
CA SER A 29 -0.05 10.01 5.41
C SER A 29 -0.58 8.57 5.32
N PRO A 30 -1.90 8.34 5.34
CA PRO A 30 -2.47 7.03 5.15
C PRO A 30 -2.12 6.52 3.75
N CYS A 31 -1.50 5.35 3.69
CA CYS A 31 -1.20 4.64 2.46
C CYS A 31 -1.81 3.25 2.50
N GLU A 32 -2.30 2.79 1.37
CA GLU A 32 -2.80 1.44 1.20
C GLU A 32 -1.75 0.59 0.48
N PHE A 33 -1.60 -0.65 0.92
CA PHE A 33 -0.82 -1.65 0.22
C PHE A 33 -1.67 -2.88 0.02
N ALA A 34 -1.53 -3.51 -1.15
CA ALA A 34 -2.29 -4.68 -1.52
C ALA A 34 -1.41 -5.75 -2.16
N GLY A 35 -1.76 -7.02 -1.96
CA GLY A 35 -1.08 -8.13 -2.61
C GLY A 35 -1.56 -9.51 -2.15
N TRP A 36 -1.07 -10.53 -2.86
CA TRP A 36 -1.30 -11.95 -2.55
C TRP A 36 -0.13 -12.59 -1.79
N GLY A 37 0.80 -11.76 -1.29
CA GLY A 37 2.02 -12.20 -0.63
C GLY A 37 1.80 -12.91 0.72
N VAL A 38 2.87 -13.43 1.28
CA VAL A 38 2.88 -14.08 2.59
C VAL A 38 2.79 -13.01 3.71
N THR A 39 1.77 -13.09 4.56
CA THR A 39 1.52 -12.09 5.64
C THR A 39 2.03 -12.50 7.02
N LYS A 40 2.57 -13.72 7.17
CA LYS A 40 3.10 -14.26 8.43
C LYS A 40 4.39 -15.03 8.17
N LYS A 41 5.31 -15.04 9.14
CA LYS A 41 6.55 -15.83 9.03
C LYS A 41 6.23 -17.31 8.74
N ASN A 42 6.84 -17.87 7.70
CA ASN A 42 6.59 -19.23 7.19
C ASN A 42 5.14 -19.50 6.71
N GLY A 43 4.37 -18.45 6.41
CA GLY A 43 3.04 -18.58 5.84
C GLY A 43 3.04 -18.93 4.35
N ILE A 44 1.85 -19.18 3.83
CA ILE A 44 1.58 -19.38 2.40
C ILE A 44 0.98 -18.06 1.86
N GLY A 45 1.20 -17.78 0.58
CA GLY A 45 0.56 -16.64 -0.09
C GLY A 45 -0.97 -16.76 -0.04
N SER A 46 -1.65 -15.63 -0.14
CA SER A 46 -3.10 -15.56 -0.11
C SER A 46 -3.70 -15.93 -1.48
N GLU A 47 -4.79 -16.69 -1.50
CA GLU A 47 -5.56 -16.97 -2.72
C GLU A 47 -6.44 -15.79 -3.15
N ILE A 48 -6.69 -14.85 -2.24
CA ILE A 48 -7.46 -13.62 -2.48
C ILE A 48 -6.57 -12.39 -2.31
N LEU A 49 -6.90 -11.29 -3.01
CA LEU A 49 -6.20 -10.02 -2.83
C LEU A 49 -6.46 -9.51 -1.42
N LEU A 50 -5.39 -9.28 -0.65
CA LEU A 50 -5.47 -8.64 0.66
C LEU A 50 -4.99 -7.20 0.53
N TRP A 51 -5.57 -6.30 1.33
CA TRP A 51 -5.10 -4.93 1.47
C TRP A 51 -5.08 -4.50 2.94
N ASN A 52 -4.31 -3.46 3.25
CA ASN A 52 -4.30 -2.84 4.56
C ASN A 52 -3.80 -1.38 4.47
N THR A 53 -4.05 -0.59 5.51
CA THR A 53 -3.65 0.82 5.60
C THR A 53 -2.50 0.98 6.59
N MET A 54 -1.50 1.80 6.24
CA MET A 54 -0.39 2.17 7.11
C MET A 54 0.07 3.60 6.84
N GLY A 55 0.61 4.25 7.87
CA GLY A 55 1.24 5.57 7.71
C GLY A 55 2.68 5.47 7.23
N ILE A 56 3.11 6.43 6.41
CA ILE A 56 4.53 6.60 6.04
C ILE A 56 5.31 7.01 7.30
N LYS A 57 6.32 6.22 7.66
CA LYS A 57 7.27 6.58 8.72
C LYS A 57 8.32 7.55 8.17
N ALA A 58 8.59 8.63 8.88
CA ALA A 58 9.75 9.47 8.59
C ALA A 58 11.02 8.76 9.11
N GLU A 59 12.03 8.62 8.27
CA GLU A 59 13.37 8.24 8.73
C GLU A 59 14.23 9.51 8.85
N TYR A 60 14.57 9.91 10.07
CA TYR A 60 15.50 11.01 10.31
C TYR A 60 16.90 10.43 10.49
N TYR A 61 17.75 10.52 9.46
CA TYR A 61 19.18 10.22 9.59
C TYR A 61 19.89 11.43 10.22
N SER A 62 19.87 11.53 11.55
CA SER A 62 20.85 12.34 12.27
C SER A 62 22.14 11.54 12.39
N SER A 63 23.25 12.09 11.95
CA SER A 63 24.58 11.53 12.19
C SER A 63 24.80 11.34 13.69
N ASN A 64 24.67 10.07 14.14
CA ASN A 64 25.06 9.49 15.44
C ASN A 64 24.02 9.33 16.57
N GLU A 65 22.72 9.56 16.38
CA GLU A 65 21.70 9.04 17.33
C GLU A 65 20.43 8.59 16.61
N PHE A 66 20.06 7.32 16.82
CA PHE A 66 18.79 6.76 16.38
C PHE A 66 17.67 7.33 17.25
N LEU A 67 17.09 8.46 16.85
CA LEU A 67 15.86 8.94 17.46
C LEU A 67 14.71 8.13 16.84
N ALA A 68 14.33 7.04 17.52
CA ALA A 68 13.08 6.37 17.23
C ALA A 68 11.95 7.39 17.37
N ILE A 69 11.35 7.79 16.26
CA ILE A 69 10.06 8.47 16.27
C ILE A 69 9.07 7.42 16.80
N ASP A 70 8.37 7.75 17.89
CA ASP A 70 7.43 6.84 18.54
C ASP A 70 6.56 6.12 17.50
N ASP A 71 6.64 4.79 17.48
CA ASP A 71 5.92 3.90 16.55
C ASP A 71 4.38 4.08 16.64
N ASP A 72 3.91 4.76 17.69
CA ASP A 72 2.51 5.04 18.01
C ASP A 72 1.91 6.26 17.27
N LEU A 73 2.72 7.13 16.65
CA LEU A 73 2.21 8.35 16.00
C LEU A 73 1.45 8.09 14.69
N CYS A 74 1.79 7.01 13.97
CA CYS A 74 1.16 6.66 12.69
C CYS A 74 0.32 5.36 12.72
N THR A 75 0.10 4.78 13.91
CA THR A 75 -0.66 3.52 14.11
C THR A 75 -2.04 3.71 14.74
N ALA A 76 -2.45 4.95 15.04
CA ALA A 76 -3.83 5.22 15.41
C ALA A 76 -4.76 4.71 14.29
N PRO A 77 -5.81 3.93 14.61
CA PRO A 77 -6.76 3.50 13.60
C PRO A 77 -7.37 4.74 12.97
N PHE A 78 -7.15 4.92 11.67
CA PHE A 78 -7.88 5.93 10.92
C PHE A 78 -9.37 5.65 11.12
N PRO A 79 -10.17 6.62 11.58
CA PRO A 79 -11.60 6.41 11.74
C PRO A 79 -12.16 6.00 10.38
N VAL A 80 -12.68 4.78 10.33
CA VAL A 80 -13.47 4.29 9.20
C VAL A 80 -14.83 4.97 9.35
N GLU A 81 -15.12 5.99 8.55
CA GLU A 81 -16.48 6.54 8.41
C GLU A 81 -17.37 5.59 7.60
#